data_AF-A0A9W8TF08-F1
#
_entry.id   AF-A0A9W8TF08-F1
#
_cell.length_a   1.000
_cell.length_b   1.000
_cell.length_c   1.000
_cell.angle_alpha   90.00
_cell.angle_beta   90.00
_cell.angle_gamma   90.00
#
_symmetry.space_group_name_H-M   'P 1'
#
loop_
_entity.id
_entity.type
_entity.pdbx_description
1 polymer ?
#
loop_
_entity_poly.entity_id
_entity_poly.type
_entity_poly.pdbx_seq_one_letter_code
_entity_poly.pdbx_strand_id
1 'polypeptide(L)'
;MSEATSTPKPKVFVVHAPDRKAEGTLARRLAVRPRHLEGVKPLIDAGTITVGGMLLDPDMPYIEGKSPKGVGSLMIVKAESLEAVRKIVTSDVYYTEGIWDQERVTIQPFFVATPFPNIKVRSTILNKSELRSAIPFCQNAFVMAQYIPRSSIHLNSLRFAATSSSLRCTRPALSRYTIRLMSSSQQYEHILVSRPEPSVVLVTLNRPKALNALCSPLFKELNQALKDADQDDGVGAMVLTGSAKAFAAGADIKEMRDKEFADVYKNNFLADWGDIRHLRKPLIAAVSGYALGGGCELALMCDIILAAPTAKFGQPEINLGVIPGGGGSQRLIHAIGKSRTMELVLTGRMFTAQEASDWGMVSRVVGDGEGEVVTEAVKMANEIASKSQVAVQAGKEVVNAGKCPVFSVICLRKANHDIKPMR
;
A
#
# COMPACT_ATOMS: atom_id res chain seq x y z
N MET A 1 -29.42 -38.15 -35.19
CA MET A 1 -29.06 -37.02 -34.34
C MET A 1 -27.60 -37.20 -33.96
N SER A 2 -26.69 -36.48 -34.62
CA SER A 2 -25.25 -36.54 -34.31
C SER A 2 -24.98 -35.62 -33.12
N GLU A 3 -24.53 -36.19 -32.00
CA GLU A 3 -24.03 -35.42 -30.86
C GLU A 3 -22.84 -34.56 -31.31
N ALA A 4 -23.03 -33.24 -31.29
CA ALA A 4 -21.94 -32.30 -31.44
C ALA A 4 -21.11 -32.33 -30.16
N THR A 5 -19.98 -33.03 -30.19
CA THR A 5 -18.95 -32.99 -29.15
C THR A 5 -18.35 -31.57 -29.13
N SER A 6 -18.84 -30.73 -28.23
CA SER A 6 -18.22 -29.42 -27.99
C SER A 6 -16.79 -29.65 -27.52
N THR A 7 -15.80 -29.18 -28.29
CA THR A 7 -14.40 -29.22 -27.86
C THR A 7 -14.23 -28.46 -26.55
N PRO A 8 -13.65 -29.05 -25.49
CA PRO A 8 -13.49 -28.39 -24.21
C PRO A 8 -12.64 -27.12 -24.37
N LYS A 9 -13.14 -25.97 -23.90
CA LYS A 9 -12.32 -24.75 -23.88
C LYS A 9 -11.10 -24.96 -22.97
N PRO A 10 -9.88 -24.60 -23.42
CA PRO A 10 -8.66 -24.81 -22.64
C PRO A 10 -8.71 -23.97 -21.36
N LYS A 11 -8.43 -24.61 -20.23
CA LYS A 11 -8.34 -24.00 -18.90
C LYS A 11 -6.89 -23.68 -18.57
N VAL A 12 -6.67 -22.66 -17.74
CA VAL A 12 -5.33 -22.27 -17.28
C VAL A 12 -5.05 -22.93 -15.94
N PHE A 13 -3.86 -23.52 -15.80
CA PHE A 13 -3.36 -24.15 -14.58
C PHE A 13 -1.99 -23.57 -14.21
N VAL A 14 -1.74 -23.49 -12.91
CA VAL A 14 -0.45 -23.13 -12.33
C VAL A 14 0.18 -24.39 -11.76
N VAL A 15 1.41 -24.67 -12.15
CA VAL A 15 2.22 -25.76 -11.63
C VAL A 15 3.36 -25.19 -10.82
N HIS A 16 3.43 -25.57 -9.55
CA HIS A 16 4.55 -25.26 -8.68
C HIS A 16 5.31 -26.55 -8.34
N ALA A 17 6.59 -26.58 -8.68
CA ALA A 17 7.47 -27.73 -8.51
C ALA A 17 8.75 -27.35 -7.74
N PRO A 18 8.83 -27.63 -6.43
CA PRO A 18 10.03 -27.35 -5.64
C PRO A 18 11.16 -28.33 -5.97
N ASP A 19 12.41 -27.88 -5.86
CA ASP A 19 13.58 -28.75 -6.07
C ASP A 19 13.81 -29.67 -4.86
N ARG A 20 14.34 -30.87 -5.11
CA ARG A 20 14.69 -31.83 -4.06
C ARG A 20 15.84 -31.30 -3.21
N LYS A 21 15.68 -31.35 -1.88
CA LYS A 21 16.72 -31.00 -0.90
C LYS A 21 17.75 -32.13 -0.76
N ALA A 22 18.46 -32.43 -1.84
CA ALA A 22 19.55 -33.40 -1.87
C ALA A 22 20.86 -32.75 -2.34
N GLU A 23 21.99 -33.32 -1.93
CA GLU A 23 23.29 -32.85 -2.41
C GLU A 23 23.42 -33.09 -3.93
N GLY A 24 24.06 -32.15 -4.63
CA GLY A 24 24.23 -32.22 -6.08
C GLY A 24 22.99 -31.91 -6.94
N THR A 25 21.83 -31.53 -6.37
CA THR A 25 20.64 -31.14 -7.16
C THR A 25 20.94 -29.97 -8.11
N LEU A 26 21.69 -28.96 -7.65
CA LEU A 26 22.07 -27.83 -8.48
C LEU A 26 22.99 -28.24 -9.65
N ALA A 27 23.95 -29.13 -9.40
CA ALA A 27 24.83 -29.64 -10.44
C ALA A 27 24.05 -30.43 -11.50
N ARG A 28 23.08 -31.26 -11.09
CA ARG A 28 22.16 -31.96 -11.99
C ARG A 28 21.31 -30.98 -12.80
N ARG A 29 20.80 -29.92 -12.17
CA ARG A 29 20.05 -28.86 -12.87
C ARG A 29 20.90 -28.15 -13.94
N LEU A 30 22.16 -27.84 -13.63
CA LEU A 30 23.11 -27.23 -14.57
C LEU A 30 23.55 -28.20 -15.69
N ALA A 31 23.46 -29.50 -15.44
CA ALA A 31 23.72 -30.53 -16.44
C ALA A 31 22.58 -30.67 -17.48
N VAL A 32 21.36 -30.21 -17.17
CA VAL A 32 20.25 -30.13 -18.13
C VAL A 32 20.56 -29.06 -19.19
N ARG A 33 21.14 -29.51 -20.31
CA ARG A 33 21.41 -28.71 -21.51
C ARG A 33 20.12 -28.39 -22.32
N PRO A 34 20.14 -27.34 -23.17
CA PRO A 34 19.01 -26.97 -24.03
C PRO A 34 18.43 -28.12 -24.87
N ARG A 35 19.26 -29.06 -25.34
CA ARG A 35 18.83 -30.26 -26.08
C ARG A 35 17.87 -31.16 -25.29
N HIS A 36 17.96 -31.18 -23.96
CA HIS A 36 17.07 -31.99 -23.13
C HIS A 36 15.70 -31.30 -22.91
N LEU A 37 15.57 -30.03 -23.31
CA LEU A 37 14.31 -29.29 -23.29
C LEU A 37 13.51 -29.46 -24.59
N GLU A 38 14.02 -30.25 -25.56
CA GLU A 38 13.40 -30.47 -26.87
C GLU A 38 11.99 -31.08 -26.77
N GLY A 39 11.69 -31.89 -25.74
CA GLY A 39 10.37 -32.47 -25.54
C GLY A 39 9.30 -31.45 -25.11
N VAL A 40 9.71 -30.36 -24.45
CA VAL A 40 8.80 -29.31 -23.94
C VAL A 40 8.71 -28.13 -24.91
N LYS A 41 9.72 -27.95 -25.77
CA LYS A 41 9.78 -26.87 -26.76
C LYS A 41 8.54 -26.80 -27.68
N PRO A 42 7.99 -27.90 -28.23
CA PRO A 42 6.76 -27.86 -29.02
C PRO A 42 5.54 -27.34 -28.23
N LEU A 43 5.48 -27.60 -26.92
CA LEU A 43 4.39 -27.13 -26.06
C LEU A 43 4.53 -25.64 -25.74
N ILE A 44 5.76 -25.13 -25.67
CA ILE A 44 6.05 -23.70 -25.54
C ILE A 44 5.69 -22.99 -26.85
N ASP A 45 6.16 -23.51 -27.98
CA ASP A 45 5.90 -22.96 -29.32
C ASP A 45 4.39 -22.96 -29.66
N ALA A 46 3.65 -23.98 -29.22
CA ALA A 46 2.19 -24.08 -29.36
C ALA A 46 1.41 -23.18 -28.37
N GLY A 47 2.09 -22.45 -27.47
CA GLY A 47 1.46 -21.60 -26.46
C GLY A 47 0.72 -22.36 -25.36
N THR A 48 0.89 -23.68 -25.28
CA THR A 48 0.37 -24.55 -24.22
C THR A 48 1.07 -24.24 -22.89
N ILE A 49 2.35 -23.92 -22.92
CA ILE A 49 3.11 -23.44 -21.76
C ILE A 49 3.44 -21.96 -21.98
N THR A 50 2.84 -21.08 -21.19
CA THR A 50 2.91 -19.61 -21.43
C THR A 50 4.00 -18.92 -20.61
N VAL A 51 4.30 -19.39 -19.39
CA VAL A 51 5.34 -18.84 -18.52
C VAL A 51 6.03 -19.99 -17.81
N GLY A 52 7.34 -20.12 -17.96
CA GLY A 52 8.21 -21.02 -17.19
C GLY A 52 9.33 -20.23 -16.53
N GLY A 53 9.44 -20.30 -15.20
CA GLY A 53 10.41 -19.52 -14.44
C GLY A 53 11.07 -20.32 -13.33
N MET A 54 12.32 -19.99 -13.01
CA MET A 54 13.01 -20.57 -11.87
C MET A 54 12.64 -19.79 -10.61
N LEU A 55 12.38 -20.52 -9.53
CA LEU A 55 12.18 -19.97 -8.20
C LEU A 55 13.53 -19.79 -7.52
N LEU A 56 13.73 -18.65 -6.88
CA LEU A 56 14.97 -18.35 -6.17
C LEU A 56 14.75 -18.39 -4.66
N ASP A 57 15.79 -18.84 -3.96
CA ASP A 57 15.82 -18.82 -2.49
C ASP A 57 15.69 -17.37 -1.99
N PRO A 58 14.61 -17.00 -1.28
CA PRO A 58 14.39 -15.63 -0.83
C PRO A 58 15.37 -15.19 0.26
N ASP A 59 16.01 -16.14 0.95
CA ASP A 59 16.91 -15.90 2.09
C ASP A 59 18.40 -15.81 1.68
N MET A 60 18.72 -16.05 0.40
CA MET A 60 20.08 -15.90 -0.13
C MET A 60 20.32 -14.47 -0.64
N PRO A 61 21.29 -13.73 -0.08
CA PRO A 61 21.66 -12.41 -0.58
C PRO A 61 22.26 -12.51 -1.99
N TYR A 62 21.96 -11.53 -2.84
CA TYR A 62 22.63 -11.40 -4.14
C TYR A 62 24.12 -11.09 -3.91
N ILE A 63 24.99 -11.98 -4.37
CA ILE A 63 26.44 -11.79 -4.35
C ILE A 63 26.89 -11.64 -5.80
N GLU A 64 27.46 -10.47 -6.13
CA GLU A 64 27.98 -10.18 -7.46
C GLU A 64 29.01 -11.24 -7.88
N GLY A 65 28.85 -11.81 -9.09
CA GLY A 65 29.68 -12.91 -9.59
C GLY A 65 29.27 -14.32 -9.15
N LYS A 66 28.25 -14.49 -8.28
CA LYS A 66 27.69 -15.82 -7.93
C LYS A 66 26.27 -15.98 -8.47
N SER A 67 26.00 -17.14 -9.07
CA SER A 67 24.65 -17.48 -9.55
C SER A 67 23.68 -17.66 -8.37
N PRO A 68 22.48 -17.07 -8.40
CA PRO A 68 21.50 -17.23 -7.33
C PRO A 68 21.04 -18.68 -7.22
N LYS A 69 20.71 -19.12 -5.99
CA LYS A 69 20.30 -20.50 -5.72
C LYS A 69 18.84 -20.71 -6.15
N GLY A 70 18.62 -21.56 -7.15
CA GLY A 70 17.29 -22.04 -7.52
C GLY A 70 16.72 -22.98 -6.45
N VAL A 71 15.44 -22.81 -6.11
CA VAL A 71 14.70 -23.63 -5.13
C VAL A 71 13.52 -24.38 -5.74
N GLY A 72 13.24 -24.17 -7.02
CA GLY A 72 12.11 -24.79 -7.71
C GLY A 72 11.82 -24.15 -9.07
N SER A 73 10.68 -24.54 -9.64
CA SER A 73 10.18 -24.04 -10.92
C SER A 73 8.68 -23.71 -10.82
N LEU A 74 8.26 -22.69 -11.56
CA LEU A 74 6.85 -22.30 -11.71
C LEU A 74 6.48 -22.32 -13.19
N MET A 75 5.36 -22.97 -13.53
CA MET A 75 4.86 -23.07 -14.90
C MET A 75 3.38 -22.69 -14.99
N ILE A 76 2.99 -22.03 -16.08
CA ILE A 76 1.60 -21.79 -16.46
C ILE A 76 1.27 -22.67 -17.66
N VAL A 77 0.32 -23.59 -17.49
CA VAL A 77 -0.06 -24.59 -18.48
C VAL A 77 -1.53 -24.39 -18.88
N LYS A 78 -1.80 -24.30 -20.18
CA LYS A 78 -3.14 -24.32 -20.75
C LYS A 78 -3.48 -25.74 -21.18
N ALA A 79 -4.50 -26.34 -20.58
CA ALA A 79 -4.91 -27.70 -20.91
C ALA A 79 -6.41 -27.89 -20.69
N GLU A 80 -6.98 -28.95 -21.28
CA GLU A 80 -8.41 -29.26 -21.17
C GLU A 80 -8.79 -29.81 -19.78
N SER A 81 -7.86 -30.48 -19.10
CA SER A 81 -8.07 -31.13 -17.82
C SER A 81 -6.82 -31.13 -16.93
N LEU A 82 -7.01 -31.37 -15.63
CA LEU A 82 -5.91 -31.55 -14.67
C LEU A 82 -5.01 -32.73 -15.05
N GLU A 83 -5.60 -33.79 -15.63
CA GLU A 83 -4.89 -34.99 -16.07
C GLU A 83 -3.94 -34.70 -17.23
N ALA A 84 -4.39 -33.89 -18.19
CA ALA A 84 -3.53 -33.41 -19.28
C ALA A 84 -2.34 -32.60 -18.75
N VAL A 85 -2.54 -31.76 -17.73
CA VAL A 85 -1.41 -31.04 -17.08
C VAL A 85 -0.47 -32.01 -16.38
N ARG A 86 -0.96 -33.02 -15.66
CA ARG A 86 -0.12 -34.04 -15.02
C ARG A 86 0.75 -34.77 -16.03
N LYS A 87 0.21 -35.10 -17.20
CA LYS A 87 0.97 -35.75 -18.27
C LYS A 87 2.10 -34.85 -18.77
N ILE A 88 1.84 -33.55 -18.95
CA ILE A 88 2.86 -32.57 -19.34
C ILE A 88 3.96 -32.47 -18.27
N VAL A 89 3.57 -32.32 -17.00
CA VAL A 89 4.49 -32.18 -15.87
C VAL A 89 5.36 -33.41 -15.68
N THR A 90 4.80 -34.61 -15.81
CA THR A 90 5.54 -35.87 -15.64
C THR A 90 6.47 -36.19 -16.80
N SER A 91 6.20 -35.62 -17.99
CA SER A 91 7.10 -35.70 -19.15
C SER A 91 8.24 -34.68 -19.13
N ASP A 92 8.24 -33.74 -18.18
CA ASP A 92 9.28 -32.72 -18.07
C ASP A 92 10.60 -33.33 -17.59
N VAL A 93 11.71 -32.94 -18.22
CA VAL A 93 13.05 -33.45 -17.90
C VAL A 93 13.42 -33.24 -16.43
N TYR A 94 13.00 -32.15 -15.79
CA TYR A 94 13.26 -31.91 -14.38
C TYR A 94 12.48 -32.85 -13.46
N TYR A 95 11.31 -33.31 -13.91
CA TYR A 95 10.53 -34.34 -13.22
C TYR A 95 11.17 -35.73 -13.41
N THR A 96 11.56 -36.09 -14.63
CA THR A 96 12.12 -37.42 -14.93
C THR A 96 13.52 -37.63 -14.36
N GLU A 97 14.35 -36.59 -14.32
CA GLU A 97 15.71 -36.63 -13.73
C GLU A 97 15.69 -36.53 -12.18
N GLY A 98 14.50 -36.49 -11.57
CA GLY A 98 14.34 -36.44 -10.11
C GLY A 98 14.90 -35.16 -9.47
N ILE A 99 14.96 -34.07 -10.25
CA ILE A 99 15.42 -32.75 -9.79
C ILE A 99 14.31 -32.09 -8.96
N TRP A 100 13.06 -32.17 -9.42
CA TRP A 100 11.90 -31.76 -8.63
C TRP A 100 11.60 -32.78 -7.54
N ASP A 101 11.09 -32.27 -6.42
CA ASP A 101 10.45 -33.08 -5.40
C ASP A 101 9.05 -33.46 -5.88
N GLN A 102 8.96 -34.65 -6.50
CA GLN A 102 7.76 -35.17 -7.13
C GLN A 102 6.55 -35.23 -6.19
N GLU A 103 6.76 -35.47 -4.89
CA GLU A 103 5.70 -35.52 -3.88
C GLU A 103 5.14 -34.13 -3.53
N ARG A 104 5.94 -33.08 -3.77
CA ARG A 104 5.60 -31.69 -3.48
C ARG A 104 5.25 -30.88 -4.72
N VAL A 105 5.18 -31.51 -5.89
CA VAL A 105 4.64 -30.87 -7.09
C VAL A 105 3.14 -30.65 -6.94
N THR A 106 2.70 -29.43 -7.21
CA THR A 106 1.33 -28.99 -6.99
C THR A 106 0.78 -28.35 -8.26
N ILE A 107 -0.45 -28.73 -8.62
CA ILE A 107 -1.14 -28.27 -9.84
C ILE A 107 -2.49 -27.70 -9.41
N GLN A 108 -2.75 -26.45 -9.75
CA GLN A 108 -3.97 -25.74 -9.35
C GLN A 108 -4.62 -25.08 -10.57
N PRO A 109 -5.97 -25.15 -10.72
CA PRO A 109 -6.67 -24.33 -11.71
C PRO A 109 -6.47 -22.85 -11.36
N PHE A 110 -6.25 -21.99 -12.36
CA PHE A 110 -5.97 -20.56 -12.16
C PHE A 110 -7.10 -19.81 -11.42
N PHE A 111 -8.32 -20.37 -11.39
CA PHE A 111 -9.47 -19.83 -10.66
C PHE A 111 -9.48 -20.17 -9.15
N VAL A 112 -8.54 -20.97 -8.64
CA VAL A 112 -8.45 -21.33 -7.20
C VAL A 112 -7.27 -20.58 -6.58
N ALA A 113 -7.54 -19.42 -6.00
CA ALA A 113 -6.55 -18.58 -5.35
C ALA A 113 -6.19 -19.14 -3.95
N THR A 114 -5.18 -20.01 -3.91
CA THR A 114 -4.38 -20.25 -2.70
C THR A 114 -2.92 -19.89 -2.99
N PRO A 115 -2.32 -18.89 -2.33
CA PRO A 115 -0.90 -18.63 -2.52
C PRO A 115 -0.05 -19.71 -1.84
N PHE A 116 0.97 -20.20 -2.54
CA PHE A 116 2.04 -20.99 -1.92
C PHE A 116 2.86 -20.08 -1.00
N PRO A 117 3.08 -20.44 0.28
CA PRO A 117 3.89 -19.63 1.18
C PRO A 117 5.37 -19.65 0.77
N ASN A 118 5.99 -18.45 0.69
CA ASN A 118 7.44 -18.19 0.64
C ASN A 118 8.21 -18.48 -0.66
N ILE A 119 7.77 -17.97 -1.82
CA ILE A 119 8.46 -18.21 -3.09
C ILE A 119 8.63 -16.91 -3.91
N LYS A 120 9.87 -16.58 -4.30
CA LYS A 120 10.19 -15.51 -5.27
C LYS A 120 10.47 -16.11 -6.65
N VAL A 121 9.75 -15.68 -7.69
CA VAL A 121 9.93 -16.13 -9.09
C VAL A 121 10.81 -15.13 -9.84
N ARG A 122 11.85 -15.57 -10.55
CA ARG A 122 12.60 -14.75 -11.52
C ARG A 122 12.48 -15.38 -12.91
N SER A 123 11.94 -14.65 -13.89
CA SER A 123 11.89 -15.11 -15.28
C SER A 123 13.24 -14.87 -15.96
N THR A 124 13.79 -15.91 -16.58
CA THR A 124 14.97 -15.79 -17.42
C THR A 124 14.73 -16.58 -18.72
N ILE A 125 15.00 -15.92 -19.85
CA ILE A 125 15.19 -16.43 -21.22
C ILE A 125 13.92 -16.54 -22.12
N LEU A 126 13.68 -15.56 -23.00
CA LEU A 126 13.78 -15.64 -24.49
C LEU A 126 13.18 -14.38 -25.21
N ASN A 127 13.93 -13.91 -26.22
CA ASN A 127 13.73 -12.86 -27.26
C ASN A 127 12.80 -11.63 -27.08
N LYS A 128 13.42 -10.45 -27.26
CA LYS A 128 12.85 -9.08 -27.16
C LYS A 128 11.82 -8.69 -28.25
N SER A 129 11.72 -9.42 -29.36
CA SER A 129 10.88 -9.04 -30.50
C SER A 129 9.45 -9.57 -30.41
N GLU A 130 9.23 -10.75 -29.82
CA GLU A 130 7.88 -11.32 -29.64
C GLU A 130 7.15 -10.70 -28.43
N LEU A 131 7.93 -10.21 -27.45
CA LEU A 131 7.42 -9.49 -26.29
C LEU A 131 6.57 -8.26 -26.68
N ARG A 132 6.85 -7.55 -27.79
CA ARG A 132 6.10 -6.32 -28.14
C ARG A 132 4.60 -6.53 -28.43
N SER A 133 4.16 -7.76 -28.69
CA SER A 133 2.74 -8.06 -28.92
C SER A 133 2.00 -8.61 -27.69
N ALA A 134 2.70 -8.86 -26.57
CA ALA A 134 2.14 -9.40 -25.33
C ALA A 134 2.29 -8.46 -24.10
N ILE A 135 2.69 -7.20 -24.31
CA ILE A 135 3.04 -6.19 -23.27
C ILE A 135 1.82 -5.42 -22.71
N PRO A 136 0.75 -6.06 -22.20
CA PRO A 136 0.07 -5.41 -21.07
C PRO A 136 0.04 -6.20 -19.75
N PHE A 137 0.65 -7.39 -19.65
CA PHE A 137 0.30 -8.29 -18.53
C PHE A 137 1.44 -8.86 -17.65
N CYS A 138 2.70 -8.46 -17.83
CA CYS A 138 3.82 -9.15 -17.14
C CYS A 138 4.94 -8.27 -16.56
N GLN A 139 4.68 -7.00 -16.22
CA GLN A 139 5.62 -6.21 -15.42
C GLN A 139 4.96 -5.86 -14.08
N ASN A 140 5.30 -6.62 -13.02
CA ASN A 140 5.47 -6.14 -11.63
C ASN A 140 5.71 -7.30 -10.63
N ALA A 141 6.70 -8.16 -10.91
CA ALA A 141 7.23 -9.10 -9.91
C ALA A 141 8.63 -8.71 -9.39
N PHE A 142 9.06 -7.46 -9.64
CA PHE A 142 10.37 -6.98 -9.19
C PHE A 142 10.22 -5.79 -8.26
N VAL A 143 10.93 -5.87 -7.12
CA VAL A 143 11.09 -4.87 -6.05
C VAL A 143 10.06 -4.96 -4.92
N MET A 144 10.34 -5.85 -3.95
CA MET A 144 10.05 -5.64 -2.52
C MET A 144 10.96 -6.57 -1.69
N ALA A 145 12.09 -6.03 -1.20
CA ALA A 145 12.84 -6.64 -0.10
C ALA A 145 13.84 -5.65 0.49
N GLN A 146 13.38 -4.50 0.99
CA GLN A 146 14.11 -3.73 1.99
C GLN A 146 13.10 -3.07 2.94
N TYR A 147 13.50 -2.95 4.21
CA TYR A 147 12.82 -2.35 5.37
C TYR A 147 11.85 -3.22 6.20
N ILE A 148 12.41 -3.90 7.21
CA ILE A 148 11.84 -3.96 8.56
C ILE A 148 13.00 -3.75 9.57
N PRO A 149 12.94 -2.76 10.48
CA PRO A 149 13.92 -2.61 11.54
C PRO A 149 13.75 -3.71 12.61
N ARG A 150 14.89 -4.27 13.03
CA ARG A 150 15.01 -5.26 14.11
C ARG A 150 14.93 -4.58 15.47
N SER A 151 13.87 -4.82 16.23
CA SER A 151 13.98 -4.94 17.68
C SER A 151 12.81 -5.77 18.21
N SER A 152 13.13 -6.66 19.15
CA SER A 152 12.23 -7.56 19.89
C SER A 152 11.91 -8.90 19.22
N ILE A 153 12.73 -9.92 19.50
CA ILE A 153 12.29 -11.22 20.04
C ILE A 153 13.49 -11.83 20.77
N HIS A 154 13.29 -12.09 22.07
CA HIS A 154 14.21 -12.77 22.96
C HIS A 154 14.40 -14.24 22.57
N LEU A 155 15.65 -14.69 22.62
CA LEU A 155 16.03 -16.11 22.68
C LEU A 155 16.08 -16.54 24.15
N ASN A 156 15.36 -17.61 24.46
CA ASN A 156 15.46 -18.32 25.72
C ASN A 156 16.60 -19.34 25.68
N SER A 157 17.04 -19.69 26.89
CA SER A 157 17.81 -20.87 27.32
C SER A 157 19.34 -20.77 27.38
N LEU A 158 19.84 -20.80 28.62
CA LEU A 158 20.80 -21.79 29.12
C LEU A 158 20.68 -21.88 30.65
N ARG A 159 21.14 -23.01 31.20
CA ARG A 159 20.71 -23.70 32.42
C ARG A 159 21.60 -23.46 33.66
N PHE A 160 21.02 -23.78 34.82
CA PHE A 160 21.58 -24.34 36.09
C PHE A 160 22.46 -23.49 37.02
N ALA A 161 21.94 -23.27 38.25
CA ALA A 161 22.48 -23.67 39.57
C ALA A 161 21.81 -22.82 40.68
N ALA A 162 20.90 -23.38 41.48
CA ALA A 162 21.13 -23.89 42.84
C ALA A 162 21.07 -22.82 43.96
N THR A 163 20.00 -22.94 44.76
CA THR A 163 19.91 -22.73 46.23
C THR A 163 20.40 -21.41 46.85
N SER A 164 19.48 -20.62 47.41
CA SER A 164 19.16 -20.66 48.85
C SER A 164 18.19 -19.55 49.26
N SER A 165 17.43 -19.89 50.29
CA SER A 165 16.44 -19.14 51.06
C SER A 165 16.83 -17.73 51.52
N SER A 166 15.88 -16.78 51.45
CA SER A 166 15.35 -16.12 52.66
C SER A 166 14.13 -15.25 52.34
N LEU A 167 13.07 -15.49 53.11
CA LEU A 167 11.89 -14.62 53.20
C LEU A 167 12.30 -13.32 53.89
N ARG A 168 11.89 -12.17 53.34
CA ARG A 168 11.68 -10.96 54.14
C ARG A 168 10.53 -10.13 53.59
N CYS A 169 9.46 -10.13 54.36
CA CYS A 169 8.28 -9.29 54.23
C CYS A 169 8.61 -7.88 54.72
N THR A 170 8.42 -6.85 53.89
CA THR A 170 8.30 -5.46 54.35
C THR A 170 7.32 -4.67 53.46
N ARG A 171 6.14 -4.41 54.03
CA ARG A 171 5.18 -3.29 53.91
C ARG A 171 4.95 -2.63 52.53
N PRO A 172 3.68 -2.43 52.11
CA PRO A 172 3.36 -1.67 50.90
C PRO A 172 3.57 -0.17 51.15
N ALA A 173 4.42 0.46 50.35
CA ALA A 173 4.44 1.91 50.21
C ALA A 173 3.24 2.32 49.35
N LEU A 174 2.29 3.05 49.95
CA LEU A 174 1.20 3.70 49.23
C LEU A 174 1.79 4.63 48.17
N SER A 175 1.73 4.20 46.92
CA SER A 175 2.05 5.01 45.76
C SER A 175 1.10 6.21 45.75
N ARG A 176 1.64 7.39 46.05
CA ARG A 176 0.96 8.65 45.80
C ARG A 176 0.76 8.73 44.28
N TYR A 177 -0.47 8.50 43.85
CA TYR A 177 -0.93 8.90 42.52
C TYR A 177 -0.92 10.44 42.48
N THR A 178 0.24 11.01 42.18
CA THR A 178 0.32 12.38 41.68
C THR A 178 -0.35 12.37 40.33
N ILE A 179 -1.62 12.79 40.28
CA ILE A 179 -2.30 13.16 39.05
C ILE A 179 -1.47 14.30 38.46
N ARG A 180 -0.62 13.97 37.49
CA ARG A 180 0.09 14.95 36.69
C ARG A 180 -0.91 15.51 35.69
N LEU A 181 -1.64 16.55 36.08
CA LEU A 181 -2.37 17.41 35.15
C LEU A 181 -1.33 18.13 34.26
N MET A 182 -0.87 17.45 33.21
CA MET A 182 -0.10 18.05 32.13
C MET A 182 -1.07 18.50 31.04
N SER A 183 -1.71 19.65 31.24
CA SER A 183 -2.29 20.39 30.13
C SER A 183 -1.27 21.43 29.68
N SER A 184 -0.22 20.99 28.98
CA SER A 184 0.48 21.89 28.07
C SER A 184 -0.24 21.79 26.73
N SER A 185 -1.26 22.62 26.52
CA SER A 185 -1.78 22.85 25.18
C SER A 185 -0.65 23.47 24.36
N GLN A 186 0.00 22.67 23.53
CA GLN A 186 0.97 23.16 22.57
C GLN A 186 0.26 24.19 21.69
N GLN A 187 0.72 25.44 21.75
CA GLN A 187 0.08 26.54 21.04
C GLN A 187 0.64 26.61 19.63
N TYR A 188 -0.21 26.34 18.65
CA TYR A 188 0.10 26.44 17.22
C TYR A 188 -0.31 27.82 16.70
N GLU A 189 0.44 28.36 15.73
CA GLU A 189 0.16 29.66 15.12
C GLU A 189 -0.77 29.53 13.90
N HIS A 190 -0.60 28.49 13.09
CA HIS A 190 -1.23 28.34 11.79
C HIS A 190 -2.31 27.25 11.74
N ILE A 191 -2.47 26.48 12.82
CA ILE A 191 -3.51 25.47 12.97
C ILE A 191 -4.20 25.58 14.33
N LEU A 192 -5.39 25.02 14.42
CA LEU A 192 -6.09 24.76 15.69
C LEU A 192 -6.25 23.26 15.84
N VAL A 193 -6.03 22.74 17.05
CA VAL A 193 -6.20 21.32 17.37
C VAL A 193 -7.25 21.20 18.46
N SER A 194 -8.25 20.35 18.22
CA SER A 194 -9.34 20.08 19.18
C SER A 194 -9.69 18.60 19.19
N ARG A 195 -10.46 18.19 20.20
CA ARG A 195 -10.87 16.79 20.40
C ARG A 195 -12.40 16.72 20.55
N PRO A 196 -13.15 16.78 19.43
CA PRO A 196 -14.61 16.82 19.48
C PRO A 196 -15.23 15.52 20.01
N GLU A 197 -14.52 14.40 19.87
CA GLU A 197 -14.88 13.10 20.43
C GLU A 197 -13.66 12.50 21.15
N PRO A 198 -13.81 11.67 22.19
CA PRO A 198 -12.68 11.15 22.98
C PRO A 198 -11.60 10.44 22.17
N SER A 199 -11.94 9.85 21.02
CA SER A 199 -11.00 9.12 20.17
C SER A 199 -10.74 9.77 18.81
N VAL A 200 -11.13 11.04 18.63
CA VAL A 200 -10.97 11.78 17.38
C VAL A 200 -10.22 13.08 17.63
N VAL A 201 -9.17 13.33 16.87
CA VAL A 201 -8.50 14.63 16.82
C VAL A 201 -8.94 15.38 15.57
N LEU A 202 -9.36 16.63 15.74
CA LEU A 202 -9.71 17.56 14.67
C LEU A 202 -8.61 18.63 14.57
N VAL A 203 -7.98 18.69 13.39
CA VAL A 203 -7.03 19.74 13.02
C VAL A 203 -7.69 20.70 12.03
N THR A 204 -7.68 21.99 12.34
CA THR A 204 -8.27 23.04 11.52
C THR A 204 -7.18 23.99 11.04
N LEU A 205 -7.03 24.16 9.73
CA LEU A 205 -6.12 25.16 9.16
C LEU A 205 -6.60 26.58 9.51
N ASN A 206 -5.71 27.40 10.06
CA ASN A 206 -6.03 28.68 10.66
C ASN A 206 -5.12 29.82 10.16
N ARG A 207 -5.15 30.07 8.85
CA ARG A 207 -4.59 31.27 8.22
C ARG A 207 -5.69 32.02 7.44
N PRO A 208 -6.78 32.48 8.08
CA PRO A 208 -7.96 32.99 7.39
C PRO A 208 -7.68 34.22 6.50
N LYS A 209 -6.72 35.09 6.90
CA LYS A 209 -6.30 36.26 6.11
C LYS A 209 -5.68 35.89 4.77
N ALA A 210 -5.11 34.69 4.66
CA ALA A 210 -4.49 34.15 3.45
C ALA A 210 -5.31 33.00 2.84
N LEU A 211 -6.59 32.86 3.21
CA LEU A 211 -7.46 31.75 2.77
C LEU A 211 -6.81 30.37 2.95
N ASN A 212 -6.09 30.19 4.07
CA ASN A 212 -5.36 28.96 4.37
C ASN A 212 -4.32 28.56 3.31
N ALA A 213 -3.69 29.54 2.64
CA ALA A 213 -2.53 29.28 1.79
C ALA A 213 -1.48 28.47 2.55
N LEU A 214 -0.86 27.50 1.87
CA LEU A 214 0.08 26.57 2.48
C LEU A 214 1.51 27.11 2.49
N CYS A 215 2.19 27.01 3.62
CA CYS A 215 3.56 27.45 3.80
C CYS A 215 4.35 26.45 4.65
N SER A 216 5.68 26.53 4.62
CA SER A 216 6.56 25.61 5.36
C SER A 216 6.30 25.60 6.89
N PRO A 217 6.12 26.76 7.58
CA PRO A 217 5.76 26.76 8.99
C PRO A 217 4.44 26.03 9.30
N LEU A 218 3.42 26.21 8.46
CA LEU A 218 2.12 25.52 8.61
C LEU A 218 2.31 24.00 8.50
N PHE A 219 3.09 23.52 7.53
CA PHE A 219 3.34 22.08 7.39
C PHE A 219 4.12 21.49 8.56
N LYS A 220 5.06 22.23 9.15
CA LYS A 220 5.75 21.79 10.36
C LYS A 220 4.78 21.60 11.53
N GLU A 221 3.89 22.55 11.75
CA GLU A 221 2.87 22.45 12.80
C GLU A 221 1.88 21.31 12.51
N LEU A 222 1.40 21.22 11.27
CA LEU A 222 0.46 20.19 10.83
C LEU A 222 1.04 18.78 11.00
N ASN A 223 2.26 18.56 10.53
CA ASN A 223 2.94 17.27 10.66
C ASN A 223 3.16 16.90 12.13
N GLN A 224 3.55 17.86 12.97
CA GLN A 224 3.73 17.63 14.39
C GLN A 224 2.40 17.22 15.04
N ALA A 225 1.33 17.99 14.84
CA ALA A 225 0.02 17.70 15.41
C ALA A 225 -0.54 16.34 14.97
N LEU A 226 -0.42 16.02 13.67
CA LEU A 226 -0.88 14.73 13.14
C LEU A 226 -0.04 13.56 13.63
N LYS A 227 1.28 13.74 13.77
CA LYS A 227 2.17 12.72 14.32
C LYS A 227 1.88 12.45 15.79
N ASP A 228 1.63 13.49 16.58
CA ASP A 228 1.25 13.34 17.98
C ASP A 228 -0.08 12.58 18.12
N ALA A 229 -1.06 12.91 17.28
CA ALA A 229 -2.33 12.17 17.22
C ALA A 229 -2.16 10.71 16.73
N ASP A 230 -1.24 10.45 15.80
CA ASP A 230 -0.90 9.09 15.34
C ASP A 230 -0.26 8.26 16.47
N GLN A 231 0.49 8.89 17.37
CA GLN A 231 1.17 8.24 18.50
C GLN A 231 0.31 8.12 19.78
N ASP A 232 -0.76 8.90 19.92
CA ASP A 232 -1.66 8.84 21.08
C ASP A 232 -2.59 7.61 21.02
N ASP A 233 -2.38 6.60 21.86
CA ASP A 233 -3.22 5.39 21.94
C ASP A 233 -4.72 5.67 22.17
N GLY A 234 -5.09 6.84 22.70
CA GLY A 234 -6.48 7.24 22.87
C GLY A 234 -7.16 7.68 21.58
N VAL A 235 -6.41 7.99 20.52
CA VAL A 235 -6.92 8.45 19.22
C VAL A 235 -7.01 7.27 18.25
N GLY A 236 -8.17 7.11 17.61
CA GLY A 236 -8.40 6.09 16.59
C GLY A 236 -8.50 6.62 15.16
N ALA A 237 -8.82 7.91 14.98
CA ALA A 237 -8.88 8.56 13.68
C ALA A 237 -8.70 10.08 13.82
N MET A 238 -8.34 10.73 12.71
CA MET A 238 -8.09 12.16 12.64
C MET A 238 -8.97 12.81 11.56
N VAL A 239 -9.32 14.07 11.76
CA VAL A 239 -10.02 14.92 10.79
C VAL A 239 -9.19 16.15 10.51
N LEU A 240 -9.06 16.53 9.24
CA LEU A 240 -8.44 17.76 8.78
C LEU A 240 -9.49 18.63 8.08
N THR A 241 -9.62 19.89 8.48
CA THR A 241 -10.52 20.87 7.85
C THR A 241 -9.84 22.23 7.72
N GLY A 242 -10.49 23.17 7.02
CA GLY A 242 -10.07 24.56 6.95
C GLY A 242 -11.16 25.50 7.48
N SER A 243 -11.60 26.43 6.65
CA SER A 243 -12.69 27.36 6.93
C SER A 243 -13.81 27.23 5.89
N ALA A 244 -14.97 27.81 6.14
CA ALA A 244 -16.12 27.74 5.24
C ALA A 244 -15.83 28.35 3.86
N LYS A 245 -14.97 29.36 3.84
CA LYS A 245 -14.56 30.03 2.61
C LYS A 245 -13.48 29.26 1.87
N ALA A 246 -12.56 28.63 2.60
CA ALA A 246 -11.45 27.88 2.02
C ALA A 246 -10.96 26.81 2.98
N PHE A 247 -10.92 25.57 2.47
CA PHE A 247 -10.09 24.52 3.02
C PHE A 247 -8.63 24.98 2.99
N ALA A 248 -8.09 25.19 1.78
CA ALA A 248 -6.79 25.79 1.51
C ALA A 248 -6.72 26.30 0.06
N ALA A 249 -6.44 27.59 -0.13
CA ALA A 249 -6.37 28.22 -1.44
C ALA A 249 -4.92 28.33 -1.95
N GLY A 250 -4.30 27.19 -2.28
CA GLY A 250 -2.97 27.13 -2.89
C GLY A 250 -1.80 27.22 -1.91
N ALA A 251 -0.61 27.45 -2.45
CA ALA A 251 0.62 27.68 -1.69
C ALA A 251 0.90 29.18 -1.52
N ASP A 252 1.66 29.54 -0.49
CA ASP A 252 2.04 30.91 -0.20
C ASP A 252 3.08 31.40 -1.23
N ILE A 253 2.62 32.15 -2.23
CA ILE A 253 3.45 32.67 -3.33
C ILE A 253 4.63 33.49 -2.80
N LYS A 254 4.48 34.19 -1.66
CA LYS A 254 5.58 34.97 -1.07
C LYS A 254 6.76 34.08 -0.67
N GLU A 255 6.48 32.84 -0.29
CA GLU A 255 7.51 31.86 0.06
C GLU A 255 8.18 31.26 -1.18
N MET A 256 7.54 31.30 -2.33
CA MET A 256 8.03 30.64 -3.55
C MET A 256 8.66 31.60 -4.57
N ARG A 257 8.24 32.87 -4.59
CA ARG A 257 8.58 33.82 -5.67
C ARG A 257 10.08 33.98 -5.92
N ASP A 258 10.87 34.02 -4.86
CA ASP A 258 12.29 34.37 -4.92
C ASP A 258 13.20 33.11 -4.88
N LYS A 259 12.64 31.91 -5.07
CA LYS A 259 13.38 30.63 -5.00
C LYS A 259 13.82 30.17 -6.39
N GLU A 260 15.10 29.82 -6.50
CA GLU A 260 15.70 29.26 -7.71
C GLU A 260 15.59 27.73 -7.73
N PHE A 261 15.57 27.13 -8.94
CA PHE A 261 15.47 25.67 -9.12
C PHE A 261 16.54 24.91 -8.32
N ALA A 262 17.79 25.37 -8.36
CA ALA A 262 18.90 24.71 -7.69
C ALA A 262 18.69 24.66 -6.16
N ASP A 263 18.16 25.72 -5.56
CA ASP A 263 17.88 25.79 -4.13
C ASP A 263 16.68 24.92 -3.75
N VAL A 264 15.61 24.94 -4.55
CA VAL A 264 14.43 24.11 -4.34
C VAL A 264 14.79 22.62 -4.41
N TYR A 265 15.57 22.23 -5.42
CA TYR A 265 15.98 20.85 -5.64
C TYR A 265 16.96 20.38 -4.55
N LYS A 266 17.99 21.17 -4.24
CA LYS A 266 19.02 20.82 -3.24
C LYS A 266 18.42 20.69 -1.83
N ASN A 267 17.50 21.56 -1.46
CA ASN A 267 16.92 21.59 -0.12
C ASN A 267 15.66 20.72 0.02
N ASN A 268 15.25 20.01 -1.04
CA ASN A 268 14.06 19.17 -1.06
C ASN A 268 12.83 19.92 -0.51
N PHE A 269 12.52 21.08 -1.10
CA PHE A 269 11.59 22.07 -0.54
C PHE A 269 10.24 21.51 -0.05
N LEU A 270 9.71 20.47 -0.70
CA LEU A 270 8.42 19.85 -0.36
C LEU A 270 8.55 18.55 0.44
N ALA A 271 9.73 18.23 0.99
CA ALA A 271 9.98 17.00 1.75
C ALA A 271 8.91 16.78 2.82
N ASP A 272 8.68 17.82 3.63
CA ASP A 272 7.79 17.79 4.79
C ASP A 272 6.32 17.55 4.38
N TRP A 273 5.92 17.91 3.16
CA TRP A 273 4.55 17.66 2.69
C TRP A 273 4.26 16.16 2.55
N GLY A 274 5.31 15.35 2.37
CA GLY A 274 5.20 13.91 2.25
C GLY A 274 4.80 13.21 3.55
N ASP A 275 5.10 13.79 4.72
CA ASP A 275 5.06 13.08 6.00
C ASP A 275 3.67 12.57 6.40
N ILE A 276 2.61 13.25 5.96
CA ILE A 276 1.20 12.86 6.16
C ILE A 276 0.94 11.43 5.64
N ARG A 277 1.69 10.97 4.63
CA ARG A 277 1.54 9.62 4.07
C ARG A 277 1.98 8.50 5.02
N HIS A 278 2.76 8.84 6.06
CA HIS A 278 3.34 7.87 6.98
C HIS A 278 2.47 7.63 8.21
N LEU A 279 1.38 8.39 8.36
CA LEU A 279 0.40 8.20 9.43
C LEU A 279 -0.26 6.82 9.32
N ARG A 280 -0.31 6.09 10.43
CA ARG A 280 -0.91 4.75 10.48
C ARG A 280 -2.42 4.81 10.70
N LYS A 281 -2.89 5.78 11.45
CA LYS A 281 -4.31 6.01 11.70
C LYS A 281 -4.97 6.75 10.53
N PRO A 282 -6.28 6.54 10.28
CA PRO A 282 -6.97 7.19 9.17
C PRO A 282 -7.07 8.70 9.36
N LEU A 283 -6.91 9.43 8.26
CA LEU A 283 -7.07 10.88 8.15
C LEU A 283 -8.18 11.21 7.16
N ILE A 284 -9.19 11.95 7.63
CA ILE A 284 -10.36 12.35 6.83
C ILE A 284 -10.26 13.85 6.55
N ALA A 285 -10.31 14.25 5.28
CA ALA A 285 -10.46 15.65 4.89
C ALA A 285 -11.95 16.04 4.90
N ALA A 286 -12.31 17.07 5.65
CA ALA A 286 -13.59 17.76 5.57
C ALA A 286 -13.39 19.05 4.78
N VAL A 287 -13.84 19.07 3.53
CA VAL A 287 -13.51 20.15 2.58
C VAL A 287 -14.73 21.06 2.37
N SER A 288 -14.54 22.35 2.59
CA SER A 288 -15.49 23.41 2.25
C SER A 288 -14.81 24.55 1.50
N GLY A 289 -15.56 25.24 0.65
CA GLY A 289 -15.04 26.34 -0.15
C GLY A 289 -13.83 25.94 -1.02
N TYR A 290 -12.83 26.80 -1.13
CA TYR A 290 -11.69 26.57 -2.01
C TYR A 290 -10.68 25.54 -1.46
N ALA A 291 -10.42 24.51 -2.26
CA ALA A 291 -9.31 23.55 -2.14
C ALA A 291 -8.52 23.57 -3.45
N LEU A 292 -7.65 24.56 -3.62
CA LEU A 292 -6.98 24.83 -4.90
C LEU A 292 -5.49 24.50 -4.80
N GLY A 293 -4.96 23.92 -5.88
CA GLY A 293 -3.55 23.64 -6.02
C GLY A 293 -3.01 22.79 -4.88
N GLY A 294 -2.00 23.28 -4.16
CA GLY A 294 -1.51 22.67 -2.92
C GLY A 294 -2.61 22.25 -1.92
N GLY A 295 -3.70 23.01 -1.81
CA GLY A 295 -4.84 22.63 -0.97
C GLY A 295 -5.64 21.43 -1.50
N CYS A 296 -5.77 21.31 -2.82
CA CYS A 296 -6.32 20.12 -3.48
C CYS A 296 -5.39 18.92 -3.25
N GLU A 297 -4.07 19.13 -3.36
CA GLU A 297 -3.05 18.11 -3.12
C GLU A 297 -3.08 17.61 -1.67
N LEU A 298 -3.23 18.51 -0.69
CA LEU A 298 -3.38 18.17 0.72
C LEU A 298 -4.64 17.34 0.98
N ALA A 299 -5.77 17.71 0.36
CA ALA A 299 -6.99 16.90 0.45
C ALA A 299 -6.77 15.49 -0.14
N LEU A 300 -6.08 15.38 -1.28
CA LEU A 300 -5.72 14.11 -1.92
C LEU A 300 -4.72 13.27 -1.11
N MET A 301 -3.97 13.86 -0.17
CA MET A 301 -3.09 13.12 0.74
C MET A 301 -3.87 12.41 1.84
N CYS A 302 -5.08 12.86 2.17
CA CYS A 302 -5.94 12.23 3.16
C CYS A 302 -6.50 10.91 2.62
N ASP A 303 -6.89 10.00 3.52
CA ASP A 303 -7.40 8.67 3.14
C ASP A 303 -8.83 8.76 2.60
N ILE A 304 -9.63 9.68 3.15
CA ILE A 304 -11.04 9.89 2.80
C ILE A 304 -11.28 11.39 2.65
N ILE A 305 -12.04 11.78 1.63
CA ILE A 305 -12.47 13.17 1.41
C ILE A 305 -13.99 13.22 1.50
N LEU A 306 -14.51 14.03 2.42
CA LEU A 306 -15.88 14.50 2.47
C LEU A 306 -15.91 15.96 2.04
N ALA A 307 -16.88 16.34 1.21
CA ALA A 307 -16.97 17.70 0.71
C ALA A 307 -18.34 18.30 0.98
N ALA A 308 -18.39 19.59 1.31
CA ALA A 308 -19.61 20.38 1.24
C ALA A 308 -19.94 20.72 -0.23
N PRO A 309 -21.21 20.98 -0.60
CA PRO A 309 -21.61 21.44 -1.93
C PRO A 309 -20.88 22.72 -2.38
N THR A 310 -20.46 23.54 -1.41
CA THR A 310 -19.68 24.76 -1.62
C THR A 310 -18.23 24.49 -2.04
N ALA A 311 -17.73 23.26 -1.91
CA ALA A 311 -16.35 22.94 -2.21
C ALA A 311 -16.04 23.09 -3.70
N LYS A 312 -14.90 23.75 -3.98
CA LYS A 312 -14.32 23.92 -5.31
C LYS A 312 -12.89 23.44 -5.30
N PHE A 313 -12.60 22.48 -6.17
CA PHE A 313 -11.29 21.89 -6.33
C PHE A 313 -10.63 22.37 -7.62
N GLY A 314 -9.30 22.30 -7.71
CA GLY A 314 -8.57 22.64 -8.94
C GLY A 314 -7.06 22.48 -8.79
N GLN A 315 -6.37 22.42 -9.93
CA GLN A 315 -4.91 22.44 -10.04
C GLN A 315 -4.46 23.61 -10.95
N PRO A 316 -4.61 24.87 -10.49
CA PRO A 316 -4.39 26.06 -11.32
C PRO A 316 -2.91 26.50 -11.44
N GLU A 317 -1.96 25.68 -11.00
CA GLU A 317 -0.50 25.94 -11.02
C GLU A 317 0.01 26.39 -12.39
N ILE A 318 -0.60 25.88 -13.46
CA ILE A 318 -0.22 26.21 -14.84
C ILE A 318 -0.34 27.72 -15.13
N ASN A 319 -1.27 28.41 -14.46
CA ASN A 319 -1.45 29.86 -14.59
C ASN A 319 -0.28 30.65 -13.98
N LEU A 320 0.52 30.02 -13.11
CA LEU A 320 1.75 30.56 -12.54
C LEU A 320 3.00 30.04 -13.29
N GLY A 321 2.82 29.29 -14.38
CA GLY A 321 3.93 28.70 -15.15
C GLY A 321 4.60 27.51 -14.47
N VAL A 322 3.96 26.90 -13.47
CA VAL A 322 4.49 25.74 -12.74
C VAL A 322 3.52 24.55 -12.83
N ILE A 323 4.00 23.36 -12.46
CA ILE A 323 3.19 22.14 -12.42
C ILE A 323 2.74 21.83 -10.98
N PRO A 324 1.70 21.00 -10.78
CA PRO A 324 1.36 20.47 -9.46
C PRO A 324 2.54 19.68 -8.86
N GLY A 325 3.10 20.22 -7.77
CA GLY A 325 4.33 19.75 -7.14
C GLY A 325 4.15 19.00 -5.82
N GLY A 326 3.04 19.21 -5.10
CA GLY A 326 2.66 18.48 -3.87
C GLY A 326 2.13 17.06 -4.14
N GLY A 327 2.16 16.62 -5.39
CA GLY A 327 1.80 15.28 -5.82
C GLY A 327 0.39 15.15 -6.39
N GLY A 328 -0.22 16.26 -6.79
CA GLY A 328 -1.52 16.32 -7.46
C GLY A 328 -1.50 15.63 -8.82
N SER A 329 -0.42 15.78 -9.59
CA SER A 329 -0.28 15.12 -10.90
C SER A 329 -0.29 13.59 -10.79
N GLN A 330 0.17 13.03 -9.67
CA GLN A 330 0.22 11.61 -9.39
C GLN A 330 -1.05 11.11 -8.69
N ARG A 331 -1.59 11.84 -7.71
CA ARG A 331 -2.77 11.38 -6.97
C ARG A 331 -4.06 11.57 -7.76
N LEU A 332 -4.18 12.66 -8.50
CA LEU A 332 -5.39 12.97 -9.25
C LEU A 332 -5.60 11.97 -10.40
N ILE A 333 -4.53 11.54 -11.09
CA ILE A 333 -4.64 10.52 -12.15
C ILE A 333 -5.17 9.19 -11.63
N HIS A 334 -4.81 8.81 -10.40
CA HIS A 334 -5.34 7.59 -9.76
C HIS A 334 -6.80 7.76 -9.33
N ALA A 335 -7.21 8.97 -8.95
CA ALA A 335 -8.58 9.25 -8.53
C ALA A 335 -9.55 9.33 -9.71
N ILE A 336 -9.20 10.05 -10.78
CA ILE A 336 -10.17 10.42 -11.85
C ILE A 336 -9.73 10.04 -13.27
N GLY A 337 -8.57 9.40 -13.43
CA GLY A 337 -8.04 8.94 -14.71
C GLY A 337 -7.31 9.99 -15.54
N LYS A 338 -6.48 9.51 -16.48
CA LYS A 338 -5.50 10.32 -17.24
C LYS A 338 -6.12 11.51 -17.97
N SER A 339 -7.16 11.28 -18.78
CA SER A 339 -7.70 12.31 -19.67
C SER A 339 -8.23 13.52 -18.90
N ARG A 340 -8.96 13.24 -17.81
CA ARG A 340 -9.56 14.28 -16.98
C ARG A 340 -8.51 15.02 -16.15
N THR A 341 -7.53 14.30 -15.59
CA THR A 341 -6.39 14.94 -14.93
C THR A 341 -5.64 15.87 -15.87
N MET A 342 -5.39 15.45 -17.12
CA MET A 342 -4.74 16.32 -18.11
C MET A 342 -5.56 17.57 -18.41
N GLU A 343 -6.87 17.45 -18.58
CA GLU A 343 -7.75 18.61 -18.77
C GLU A 343 -7.66 19.60 -17.61
N LEU A 344 -7.78 19.12 -16.36
CA LEU A 344 -7.77 19.98 -15.18
C LEU A 344 -6.41 20.65 -14.94
N VAL A 345 -5.31 19.90 -15.13
CA VAL A 345 -3.94 20.41 -14.90
C VAL A 345 -3.50 21.36 -16.02
N LEU A 346 -3.86 21.08 -17.27
CA LEU A 346 -3.42 21.90 -18.41
C LEU A 346 -4.31 23.13 -18.65
N THR A 347 -5.59 23.08 -18.27
CA THR A 347 -6.48 24.25 -18.35
C THR A 347 -6.51 25.07 -17.06
N GLY A 348 -6.12 24.47 -15.92
CA GLY A 348 -6.22 25.08 -14.60
C GLY A 348 -7.65 25.34 -14.15
N ARG A 349 -8.67 24.77 -14.81
CA ARG A 349 -10.07 25.01 -14.45
C ARG A 349 -10.40 24.41 -13.08
N MET A 350 -11.33 25.06 -12.39
CA MET A 350 -11.93 24.51 -11.18
C MET A 350 -13.03 23.51 -11.53
N PHE A 351 -13.31 22.63 -10.56
CA PHE A 351 -14.42 21.68 -10.61
C PHE A 351 -15.13 21.63 -9.26
N THR A 352 -16.39 21.21 -9.29
CA THR A 352 -17.31 21.21 -8.16
C THR A 352 -17.17 19.98 -7.27
N ALA A 353 -17.71 20.06 -6.05
CA ALA A 353 -17.84 18.91 -5.15
C ALA A 353 -18.59 17.74 -5.81
N GLN A 354 -19.65 18.03 -6.57
CA GLN A 354 -20.45 17.01 -7.25
C GLN A 354 -19.64 16.32 -8.34
N GLU A 355 -18.99 17.08 -9.23
CA GLU A 355 -18.06 16.53 -10.22
C GLU A 355 -17.00 15.64 -9.56
N ALA A 356 -16.38 16.12 -8.47
CA ALA A 356 -15.36 15.37 -7.74
C ALA A 356 -15.90 14.05 -7.16
N SER A 357 -17.15 14.03 -6.70
CA SER A 357 -17.83 12.82 -6.22
C SER A 357 -18.14 11.85 -7.35
N ASP A 358 -18.71 12.36 -8.46
CA ASP A 358 -19.07 11.55 -9.62
C ASP A 358 -17.86 10.88 -10.26
N TRP A 359 -16.68 11.51 -10.14
CA TRP A 359 -15.43 10.98 -10.68
C TRP A 359 -14.69 10.04 -9.72
N GLY A 360 -15.15 9.89 -8.47
CA GLY A 360 -14.52 9.03 -7.47
C GLY A 360 -13.35 9.67 -6.71
N MET A 361 -13.16 10.98 -6.81
CA MET A 361 -12.16 11.72 -5.99
C MET A 361 -12.68 11.98 -4.57
N VAL A 362 -13.95 12.35 -4.45
CA VAL A 362 -14.62 12.60 -3.16
C VAL A 362 -15.49 11.41 -2.83
N SER A 363 -15.46 10.95 -1.57
CA SER A 363 -16.25 9.80 -1.12
C SER A 363 -17.75 10.09 -1.16
N ARG A 364 -18.14 11.27 -0.67
CA ARG A 364 -19.51 11.80 -0.78
C ARG A 364 -19.55 13.30 -0.51
N VAL A 365 -20.53 13.97 -1.12
CA VAL A 365 -20.92 15.35 -0.79
C VAL A 365 -21.93 15.31 0.36
N VAL A 366 -21.71 16.11 1.41
CA VAL A 366 -22.57 16.12 2.61
C VAL A 366 -22.79 17.53 3.15
N GLY A 367 -24.00 17.74 3.68
CA GLY A 367 -24.44 18.99 4.31
C GLY A 367 -24.55 20.17 3.35
N ASP A 368 -24.96 21.33 3.85
CA ASP A 368 -25.07 22.57 3.07
C ASP A 368 -23.89 23.54 3.32
N GLY A 369 -23.00 23.23 4.27
CA GLY A 369 -21.86 24.08 4.62
C GLY A 369 -20.80 23.39 5.51
N GLU A 370 -19.81 24.18 5.94
CA GLU A 370 -18.64 23.67 6.66
C GLU A 370 -18.96 22.93 7.95
N GLY A 371 -19.80 23.52 8.80
CA GLY A 371 -20.11 22.93 10.11
C GLY A 371 -20.64 21.50 9.97
N GLU A 372 -21.50 21.27 8.98
CA GLU A 372 -22.11 19.97 8.73
C GLU A 372 -21.13 18.95 8.17
N VAL A 373 -20.27 19.32 7.20
CA VAL A 373 -19.25 18.39 6.69
C VAL A 373 -18.23 18.03 7.75
N VAL A 374 -17.87 18.96 8.65
CA VAL A 374 -16.99 18.67 9.79
C VAL A 374 -17.68 17.73 10.77
N THR A 375 -18.95 17.96 11.12
CA THR A 375 -19.72 17.07 11.98
C THR A 375 -19.81 15.66 11.40
N GLU A 376 -20.10 15.51 10.10
CA GLU A 376 -20.16 14.21 9.44
C GLU A 376 -18.78 13.53 9.35
N ALA A 377 -17.70 14.29 9.16
CA ALA A 377 -16.34 13.76 9.20
C ALA A 377 -15.95 13.27 10.60
N VAL A 378 -16.29 14.02 11.65
CA VAL A 378 -16.06 13.61 13.05
C VAL A 378 -16.86 12.36 13.38
N LYS A 379 -18.12 12.28 12.96
CA LYS A 379 -18.96 11.10 13.13
C LYS A 379 -18.37 9.86 12.45
N MET A 380 -17.89 10.01 11.20
CA MET A 380 -17.19 8.94 10.48
C MET A 380 -15.89 8.54 11.19
N ALA A 381 -15.10 9.51 11.65
CA ALA A 381 -13.86 9.27 12.39
C ALA A 381 -14.14 8.51 13.69
N ASN A 382 -15.21 8.86 14.42
CA ASN A 382 -15.60 8.18 15.64
C ASN A 382 -16.06 6.73 15.37
N GLU A 383 -16.81 6.52 14.28
CA GLU A 383 -17.18 5.18 13.84
C GLU A 383 -15.94 4.32 13.52
N ILE A 384 -14.97 4.87 12.79
CA ILE A 384 -13.69 4.21 12.50
C ILE A 384 -12.93 3.92 13.80
N ALA A 385 -12.88 4.89 14.72
CA ALA A 385 -12.20 4.76 16.00
C ALA A 385 -12.80 3.66 16.89
N SER A 386 -14.11 3.37 16.76
CA SER A 386 -14.79 2.28 17.47
C SER A 386 -14.38 0.87 17.01
N LYS A 387 -13.72 0.74 15.85
CA LYS A 387 -13.29 -0.56 15.31
C LYS A 387 -11.93 -0.98 15.90
N SER A 388 -11.52 -2.22 15.62
CA SER A 388 -10.18 -2.69 15.97
C SER A 388 -9.11 -1.83 15.28
N GLN A 389 -8.32 -1.10 16.07
CA GLN A 389 -7.30 -0.19 15.56
C GLN A 389 -6.26 -0.89 14.69
N VAL A 390 -5.87 -2.12 15.05
CA VAL A 390 -4.95 -2.93 14.23
C VAL A 390 -5.57 -3.25 12.88
N ALA A 391 -6.86 -3.60 12.83
CA ALA A 391 -7.55 -3.90 11.57
C ALA A 391 -7.73 -2.65 10.70
N VAL A 392 -8.03 -1.50 11.31
CA VAL A 392 -8.16 -0.22 10.62
C VAL A 392 -6.83 0.20 10.00
N GLN A 393 -5.72 0.15 10.75
CA GLN A 393 -4.38 0.45 10.27
C GLN A 393 -3.98 -0.48 9.12
N ALA A 394 -4.18 -1.80 9.29
CA ALA A 394 -3.91 -2.77 8.23
C ALA A 394 -4.77 -2.53 6.98
N GLY A 395 -6.05 -2.19 7.16
CA GLY A 395 -6.96 -1.84 6.07
C GLY A 395 -6.45 -0.63 5.27
N LYS A 396 -6.05 0.44 5.96
CA LYS A 396 -5.44 1.62 5.34
C LYS A 396 -4.15 1.27 4.58
N GLU A 397 -3.25 0.51 5.19
CA GLU A 397 -1.98 0.09 4.58
C GLU A 397 -2.22 -0.69 3.28
N VAL A 398 -3.20 -1.62 3.28
CA VAL A 398 -3.58 -2.43 2.11
C VAL A 398 -4.17 -1.60 0.98
N VAL A 399 -5.08 -0.68 1.31
CA VAL A 399 -5.71 0.19 0.31
C VAL A 399 -4.65 1.11 -0.32
N ASN A 400 -3.75 1.67 0.49
CA ASN A 400 -2.66 2.51 -0.02
C ASN A 400 -1.64 1.73 -0.87
N ALA A 401 -1.40 0.45 -0.57
CA ALA A 401 -0.60 -0.44 -1.41
C ALA A 401 -1.30 -0.79 -2.75
N GLY A 402 -2.64 -0.83 -2.76
CA GLY A 402 -3.47 -1.13 -3.94
C GLY A 402 -3.36 -0.14 -5.10
N LYS A 403 -2.64 0.97 -4.94
CA LYS A 403 -2.26 1.90 -6.03
C LYS A 403 -1.31 1.26 -7.07
N CYS A 404 -0.85 0.03 -6.81
CA CYS A 404 -0.19 -0.85 -7.77
C CYS A 404 -1.20 -1.86 -8.35
N PRO A 405 -1.27 -2.10 -9.67
CA PRO A 405 -2.28 -2.99 -10.24
C PRO A 405 -2.10 -4.44 -9.71
N VAL A 406 -3.11 -4.88 -8.96
CA VAL A 406 -3.44 -6.26 -8.57
C VAL A 406 -2.39 -6.99 -7.71
N PHE A 407 -2.53 -6.91 -6.38
CA PHE A 407 -2.56 -8.04 -5.42
C PHE A 407 -2.54 -7.49 -3.98
N SER A 408 -3.73 -7.25 -3.42
CA SER A 408 -3.90 -6.96 -2.00
C SER A 408 -4.55 -8.17 -1.33
N VAL A 409 -3.75 -9.18 -0.99
CA VAL A 409 -4.13 -10.24 -0.05
C VAL A 409 -3.34 -9.99 1.22
N ILE A 410 -3.97 -9.43 2.26
CA ILE A 410 -3.46 -9.58 3.62
C ILE A 410 -4.16 -10.75 4.28
N CYS A 411 -3.34 -11.78 4.48
CA CYS A 411 -3.51 -12.82 5.46
C CYS A 411 -3.61 -12.15 6.85
N LEU A 412 -4.83 -11.97 7.36
CA LEU A 412 -5.04 -11.72 8.77
C LEU A 412 -4.53 -12.95 9.52
N ARG A 413 -3.32 -12.85 10.07
CA ARG A 413 -2.87 -13.73 11.15
C ARG A 413 -3.94 -13.60 12.23
N LYS A 414 -4.62 -14.70 12.57
CA LYS A 414 -5.56 -14.78 13.70
C LYS A 414 -4.94 -14.03 14.88
N ALA A 415 -5.42 -12.81 15.15
CA ALA A 415 -5.30 -12.24 16.46
C ALA A 415 -6.20 -13.11 17.33
N ASN A 416 -5.60 -13.88 18.23
CA ASN A 416 -6.33 -14.55 19.30
C ASN A 416 -7.05 -13.46 20.11
N HIS A 417 -8.30 -13.21 19.78
CA HIS A 417 -9.27 -12.62 20.68
C HIS A 417 -10.53 -13.46 20.58
N ASP A 418 -10.95 -14.00 21.72
CA ASP A 418 -12.17 -14.75 21.90
C ASP A 418 -13.35 -13.98 21.34
N ILE A 419 -13.83 -14.40 20.17
CA ILE A 419 -15.11 -13.98 19.63
C ILE A 419 -16.17 -14.67 20.50
N LYS A 420 -16.74 -13.93 21.45
CA LYS A 420 -17.98 -14.37 22.10
C LYS A 420 -19.09 -14.40 21.05
N PRO A 421 -19.86 -15.50 20.94
CA PRO A 421 -21.03 -15.53 20.07
C PRO A 421 -22.08 -14.57 20.63
N MET A 422 -22.56 -13.64 19.79
CA MET A 422 -23.77 -12.89 20.10
C MET A 422 -24.96 -13.86 20.09
N ARG A 423 -25.76 -13.80 21.17
CA ARG A 423 -27.10 -14.39 21.25
C ARG A 423 -28.11 -13.49 20.57
#